data_AF-U6R983-F1
#
_entry.id   AF-U6R983-F1
#
_cell.length_a   1.000
_cell.length_b   1.000
_cell.length_c   1.000
_cell.angle_alpha   90.00
_cell.angle_beta   90.00
_cell.angle_gamma   90.00
#
_symmetry.space_group_name_H-M   'P 1'
#
loop_
_entity.id
_entity.type
_entity.pdbx_description
1 polymer ?
#
loop_
_entity_poly.entity_id
_entity_poly.type
_entity_poly.pdbx_seq_one_letter_code
_entity_poly.pdbx_strand_id
1 'polypeptide(L)'
;MKTDRNMEDMALLSSLRKGEQQAFDSLFRKYYPMLCAYARRFVELEDAEEIVQEIMLWIWEKHSELIIESSLSQYLFKMTYHRALNLIAKKEIINRAEAVFYTKNQEMPEDVNYYQIKELTKRIEKAIAALPESYQTAFIMHRFKGMSYKDIAVTYNVSPKTIDYRIQQALKLLREDLKDYLPLTVLLALHIG
;
A
#
# COMPACT_ATOMS: atom_id res chain seq x y z
N MET A 1 21.57 -7.72 2.87
CA MET A 1 20.19 -7.46 2.38
C MET A 1 19.24 -6.75 3.39
N LYS A 2 19.60 -6.59 4.68
CA LYS A 2 18.89 -5.70 5.63
C LYS A 2 19.36 -4.24 5.52
N THR A 3 20.62 -4.04 5.16
CA THR A 3 21.28 -2.72 5.13
C THR A 3 20.79 -1.82 3.99
N ASP A 4 20.57 -2.36 2.78
CA ASP A 4 20.06 -1.58 1.63
C ASP A 4 18.65 -1.04 1.84
N ARG A 5 17.72 -1.89 2.31
CA ARG A 5 16.32 -1.49 2.51
C ARG A 5 16.15 -0.39 3.56
N ASN A 6 16.98 -0.39 4.59
CA ASN A 6 16.98 0.68 5.58
C ASN A 6 17.51 2.00 4.99
N MET A 7 18.44 1.96 4.04
CA MET A 7 19.02 3.15 3.42
C MET A 7 18.04 3.79 2.42
N GLU A 8 17.33 2.97 1.64
CA GLU A 8 16.24 3.43 0.74
C GLU A 8 15.06 4.03 1.52
N ASP A 9 14.61 3.38 2.60
CA ASP A 9 13.50 3.88 3.43
C ASP A 9 13.90 5.21 4.13
N MET A 10 15.17 5.36 4.55
CA MET A 10 15.68 6.62 5.14
C MET A 10 15.77 7.76 4.10
N ALA A 11 16.21 7.47 2.88
CA ALA A 11 16.25 8.45 1.80
C ALA A 11 14.83 8.93 1.44
N LEU A 12 13.89 7.98 1.32
CA LEU A 12 12.48 8.27 1.07
C LEU A 12 11.87 9.14 2.18
N LEU A 13 12.13 8.80 3.45
CA LEU A 13 11.68 9.59 4.61
C LEU A 13 12.24 11.01 4.61
N SER A 14 13.52 11.17 4.27
CA SER A 14 14.15 12.49 4.18
C SER A 14 13.49 13.36 3.11
N SER A 15 13.28 12.83 1.90
CA SER A 15 12.58 13.56 0.83
C SER A 15 11.12 13.85 1.16
N LEU A 16 10.44 12.89 1.80
CA LEU A 16 9.06 13.07 2.27
C LEU A 16 8.96 14.23 3.27
N ARG A 17 9.87 14.33 4.25
CA ARG A 17 9.92 15.41 5.24
C ARG A 17 10.12 16.80 4.62
N LYS A 18 10.73 16.88 3.44
CA LYS A 18 10.90 18.12 2.68
C LYS A 18 9.65 18.51 1.87
N GLY A 19 8.60 17.69 1.90
CA GLY A 19 7.38 17.90 1.12
C GLY A 19 7.55 17.59 -0.37
N GLU A 20 8.57 16.80 -0.73
CA GLU A 20 8.78 16.42 -2.12
C GLU A 20 7.64 15.50 -2.61
N GLN A 21 6.83 16.01 -3.53
CA GLN A 21 5.67 15.28 -4.06
C GLN A 21 6.04 13.89 -4.62
N GLN A 22 7.17 13.78 -5.32
CA GLN A 22 7.65 12.50 -5.85
C GLN A 22 7.96 11.47 -4.76
N ALA A 23 8.38 11.90 -3.57
CA ALA A 23 8.61 11.01 -2.44
C ALA A 23 7.29 10.50 -1.86
N PHE A 24 6.28 11.37 -1.76
CA PHE A 24 4.94 10.94 -1.38
C PHE A 24 4.34 9.98 -2.41
N ASP A 25 4.45 10.29 -3.71
CA ASP A 25 4.00 9.41 -4.79
C ASP A 25 4.66 8.04 -4.71
N SER A 26 5.97 8.00 -4.45
CA SER A 26 6.73 6.75 -4.29
C SER A 26 6.27 5.95 -3.07
N LEU A 27 6.03 6.62 -1.93
CA LEU A 27 5.49 6.02 -0.72
C LEU A 27 4.09 5.45 -0.97
N PHE A 28 3.21 6.24 -1.56
CA PHE A 28 1.84 5.83 -1.90
C PHE A 28 1.85 4.63 -2.85
N ARG A 29 2.64 4.69 -3.92
CA ARG A 29 2.73 3.61 -4.91
C ARG A 29 3.22 2.30 -4.31
N LYS A 30 4.21 2.38 -3.40
CA LYS A 30 4.82 1.23 -2.72
C LYS A 30 3.89 0.64 -1.66
N TYR A 31 3.39 1.45 -0.73
CA TYR A 31 2.76 0.93 0.49
C TYR A 31 1.24 0.81 0.41
N TYR A 32 0.53 1.67 -0.34
CA TYR A 32 -0.94 1.63 -0.42
C TYR A 32 -1.52 0.23 -0.68
N PRO A 33 -1.11 -0.50 -1.75
CA PRO A 33 -1.64 -1.84 -2.02
C PRO A 33 -1.34 -2.83 -0.89
N MET A 34 -0.14 -2.76 -0.30
CA MET A 34 0.29 -3.68 0.75
C MET A 34 -0.45 -3.45 2.07
N LEU A 35 -0.68 -2.18 2.42
CA LEU A 35 -1.39 -1.80 3.64
C LEU A 35 -2.88 -2.12 3.52
N CYS A 36 -3.50 -1.86 2.37
CA CYS A 36 -4.88 -2.25 2.12
C CYS A 36 -5.06 -3.76 2.27
N ALA A 37 -4.12 -4.52 1.70
CA ALA A 37 -4.14 -5.97 1.81
C ALA A 37 -3.94 -6.49 3.23
N TYR A 38 -3.16 -5.77 4.01
CA TYR A 38 -2.97 -6.09 5.41
C TYR A 38 -4.19 -5.73 6.26
N ALA A 39 -4.80 -4.56 6.05
CA ALA A 39 -6.03 -4.13 6.72
C ALA A 39 -7.20 -5.06 6.46
N ARG A 40 -7.32 -5.59 5.22
CA ARG A 40 -8.41 -6.50 4.82
C ARG A 40 -8.45 -7.82 5.59
N ARG A 41 -7.36 -8.17 6.28
CA ARG A 41 -7.31 -9.34 7.17
C ARG A 41 -8.12 -9.13 8.46
N PHE A 42 -8.52 -7.90 8.75
CA PHE A 42 -9.19 -7.50 9.99
C PHE A 42 -10.58 -6.90 9.74
N VAL A 43 -10.72 -6.07 8.69
CA VAL A 43 -11.95 -5.30 8.41
C VAL A 43 -12.48 -5.56 7.00
N GLU A 44 -13.68 -5.02 6.71
CA GLU A 44 -14.25 -5.06 5.38
C GLU A 44 -13.45 -4.24 4.36
N LEU A 45 -13.76 -4.45 3.08
CA LEU A 45 -12.95 -3.93 2.00
C LEU A 45 -12.90 -2.41 1.96
N GLU A 46 -14.08 -1.80 2.06
CA GLU A 46 -14.28 -0.36 2.06
C GLU A 46 -13.57 0.29 3.26
N ASP A 47 -13.72 -0.32 4.43
CA ASP A 47 -13.03 0.08 5.66
C ASP A 47 -11.51 0.03 5.52
N ALA A 48 -10.97 -1.03 4.90
CA ALA A 48 -9.53 -1.21 4.71
C ALA A 48 -8.93 -0.09 3.84
N GLU A 49 -9.63 0.29 2.78
CA GLU A 49 -9.23 1.37 1.90
C GLU A 49 -9.33 2.73 2.58
N GLU A 50 -10.44 3.01 3.29
CA GLU A 50 -10.65 4.25 4.04
C GLU A 50 -9.53 4.44 5.07
N ILE A 51 -9.24 3.41 5.88
CA ILE A 51 -8.14 3.43 6.85
C ILE A 51 -6.82 3.82 6.19
N VAL A 52 -6.49 3.22 5.04
CA VAL A 52 -5.20 3.46 4.38
C VAL A 52 -5.18 4.83 3.70
N GLN A 53 -6.29 5.29 3.13
CA GLN A 53 -6.41 6.65 2.60
C GLN A 53 -6.19 7.70 3.68
N GLU A 54 -6.82 7.54 4.85
CA GLU A 54 -6.61 8.45 5.96
C GLU A 54 -5.16 8.41 6.49
N ILE A 55 -4.51 7.23 6.47
CA ILE A 55 -3.08 7.12 6.81
C ILE A 55 -2.22 7.90 5.81
N MET A 56 -2.48 7.73 4.50
CA MET A 56 -1.74 8.45 3.46
C MET A 56 -1.96 9.96 3.56
N LEU A 57 -3.19 10.41 3.78
CA LEU A 57 -3.50 11.82 3.97
C LEU A 57 -2.79 12.37 5.22
N TRP A 58 -2.85 11.64 6.33
CA TRP A 58 -2.17 12.03 7.56
C TRP A 58 -0.65 12.14 7.37
N ILE A 59 -0.04 11.21 6.62
CA ILE A 59 1.38 11.28 6.26
C ILE A 59 1.66 12.52 5.41
N TRP A 60 0.82 12.81 4.41
CA TRP A 60 0.98 13.99 3.58
C TRP A 60 0.86 15.29 4.38
N GLU A 61 -0.08 15.37 5.31
CA GLU A 61 -0.29 16.57 6.12
C GLU A 61 0.80 16.74 7.20
N LYS A 62 1.29 15.63 7.75
CA LYS A 62 2.24 15.60 8.88
C LYS A 62 3.67 15.28 8.49
N HIS A 63 3.99 15.21 7.20
CA HIS A 63 5.27 14.73 6.69
C HIS A 63 6.49 15.37 7.36
N SER A 64 6.44 16.69 7.63
CA SER A 64 7.52 17.46 8.24
C SER A 64 7.72 17.17 9.74
N GLU A 65 6.68 16.69 10.42
CA GLU A 65 6.65 16.35 11.85
C GLU A 65 6.90 14.86 12.12
N LEU A 66 6.97 14.01 11.08
CA LEU A 66 7.09 12.56 11.24
C LEU A 66 8.44 12.18 11.88
N ILE A 67 8.41 11.68 13.12
CA ILE A 67 9.54 11.04 13.79
C ILE A 67 9.30 9.52 13.75
N ILE A 68 10.08 8.81 12.93
CA ILE A 68 9.98 7.36 12.78
C ILE A 68 11.28 6.76 13.30
N GLU A 69 11.20 6.16 14.49
CA GLU A 69 12.33 5.52 15.19
C GLU A 69 12.53 4.05 14.76
N SER A 70 11.52 3.47 14.09
CA SER A 70 11.54 2.14 13.47
C SER A 70 11.71 2.24 11.95
N SER A 71 11.57 1.15 11.19
CA SER A 71 11.49 1.29 9.72
C SER A 71 10.16 1.91 9.30
N LEU A 72 10.15 2.67 8.21
CA LEU A 72 8.92 3.23 7.62
C LEU A 72 7.87 2.13 7.40
N SER A 73 8.30 0.98 6.88
CA SER A 73 7.43 -0.20 6.73
C SER A 73 6.79 -0.64 8.04
N GLN A 74 7.57 -0.85 9.12
CA GLN A 74 7.02 -1.26 10.41
C GLN A 74 6.02 -0.23 10.96
N TYR A 75 6.36 1.05 10.85
CA TYR A 75 5.51 2.15 11.28
C TYR A 75 4.14 2.12 10.58
N LEU A 76 4.14 2.04 9.25
CA LEU A 76 2.91 2.06 8.45
C LEU A 76 2.01 0.87 8.73
N PHE A 77 2.56 -0.34 8.73
CA PHE A 77 1.78 -1.55 9.00
C PHE A 77 1.21 -1.57 10.42
N LYS A 78 1.96 -1.05 11.40
CA LYS A 78 1.48 -0.90 12.77
C LYS A 78 0.33 0.11 12.86
N MET A 79 0.46 1.26 12.21
CA MET A 79 -0.60 2.27 12.16
C MET A 79 -1.88 1.71 11.51
N THR A 80 -1.74 0.95 10.42
CA THR A 80 -2.85 0.26 9.75
C THR A 80 -3.53 -0.76 10.66
N TYR A 81 -2.76 -1.60 11.37
CA TYR A 81 -3.30 -2.56 12.33
C TYR A 81 -4.15 -1.86 13.41
N HIS A 82 -3.62 -0.81 14.02
CA HIS A 82 -4.31 -0.09 15.09
C HIS A 82 -5.60 0.57 14.61
N ARG A 83 -5.59 1.20 13.43
CA ARG A 83 -6.81 1.79 12.88
C ARG A 83 -7.87 0.73 12.55
N ALA A 84 -7.46 -0.43 12.04
CA ALA A 84 -8.37 -1.55 11.80
C ALA A 84 -9.00 -2.06 13.11
N LEU A 85 -8.21 -2.28 14.16
CA LEU A 85 -8.74 -2.68 15.47
C LEU A 85 -9.66 -1.62 16.09
N ASN A 86 -9.28 -0.34 15.99
CA ASN A 86 -10.11 0.76 16.49
C ASN A 86 -11.46 0.82 15.77
N LEU A 87 -11.48 0.54 14.46
CA LEU A 87 -12.72 0.50 13.71
C LEU A 87 -13.58 -0.71 14.11
N ILE A 88 -12.99 -1.89 14.29
CA ILE A 88 -13.70 -3.08 14.80
C ILE A 88 -14.30 -2.78 16.17
N ALA A 89 -13.49 -2.24 17.09
CA ALA A 89 -13.96 -1.85 18.42
C ALA A 89 -15.07 -0.81 18.33
N LYS A 90 -14.96 0.20 17.44
CA LYS A 90 -16.00 1.20 17.23
C LYS A 90 -17.28 0.59 16.67
N LYS A 91 -17.20 -0.34 15.71
CA LYS A 91 -18.36 -1.06 15.17
C LYS A 91 -18.99 -1.98 16.21
N GLU A 92 -18.19 -2.65 17.04
CA GLU A 92 -18.68 -3.41 18.19
C GLU A 92 -19.29 -2.52 19.26
N ILE A 93 -18.75 -1.33 19.52
CA ILE A 93 -19.30 -0.35 20.45
C ILE A 93 -20.57 0.27 19.89
N ILE A 94 -20.69 0.52 18.58
CA ILE A 94 -21.92 1.00 17.95
C ILE A 94 -23.00 -0.09 17.98
N ASN A 95 -22.64 -1.35 17.70
CA ASN A 95 -23.54 -2.49 17.86
C ASN A 95 -23.90 -2.73 19.32
N ARG A 96 -22.98 -2.44 20.25
CA ARG A 96 -23.21 -2.39 21.70
C ARG A 96 -23.61 -0.99 22.16
N ALA A 97 -23.99 -0.02 21.33
CA ALA A 97 -24.33 1.34 21.79
C ALA A 97 -25.81 1.42 22.20
N GLU A 98 -26.51 0.28 22.19
CA GLU A 98 -27.56 -0.06 23.16
C GLU A 98 -27.00 -0.32 24.59
N ALA A 99 -25.69 -0.27 24.80
CA ALA A 99 -24.96 -0.55 26.05
C ALA A 99 -23.51 0.03 26.08
N VAL A 100 -23.42 1.37 26.20
CA VAL A 100 -22.34 2.14 26.88
C VAL A 100 -20.93 2.20 26.25
N PHE A 101 -20.48 3.45 26.11
CA PHE A 101 -19.15 3.97 25.75
C PHE A 101 -17.94 3.12 26.18
N TYR A 102 -16.98 2.96 25.27
CA TYR A 102 -15.59 2.63 25.63
C TYR A 102 -14.59 3.66 25.12
N THR A 103 -13.66 3.95 26.02
CA THR A 103 -12.71 5.07 26.06
C THR A 103 -11.28 4.54 25.91
N LYS A 104 -10.43 5.32 25.24
CA LYS A 104 -8.98 5.60 25.45
C LYS A 104 -8.07 4.51 26.04
N ASN A 105 -6.91 4.36 25.39
CA ASN A 105 -5.72 3.58 25.80
C ASN A 105 -5.88 2.06 25.75
N GLN A 106 -5.63 1.47 24.59
CA GLN A 106 -5.15 0.08 24.55
C GLN A 106 -3.66 0.09 24.25
N GLU A 107 -2.90 -0.48 25.18
CA GLU A 107 -1.45 -0.65 25.13
C GLU A 107 -1.03 -1.38 23.85
N MET A 108 0.15 -0.99 23.34
CA MET A 108 0.76 -1.51 22.11
C MET A 108 0.97 -3.03 22.22
N PRO A 109 0.41 -3.85 21.32
CA PRO A 109 0.94 -5.19 21.11
C PRO A 109 2.34 -5.03 20.51
N GLU A 110 3.36 -5.54 21.19
CA GLU A 110 4.75 -5.61 20.70
C GLU A 110 4.88 -6.52 19.47
N ASP A 111 3.83 -7.25 19.12
CA ASP A 111 3.85 -8.36 18.16
C ASP A 111 2.92 -8.14 16.95
N VAL A 112 3.06 -7.00 16.27
CA VAL A 112 2.69 -6.94 14.84
C VAL A 112 3.71 -7.81 14.10
N ASN A 113 3.41 -9.10 14.07
CA ASN A 113 4.30 -10.18 13.70
C ASN A 113 4.98 -9.88 12.35
N TYR A 114 6.25 -9.47 12.39
CA TYR A 114 7.10 -9.15 11.24
C TYR A 114 7.06 -10.24 10.16
N TYR A 115 6.81 -11.49 10.58
CA TYR A 115 6.61 -12.63 9.70
C TYR A 115 5.40 -12.47 8.76
N GLN A 116 4.29 -11.93 9.25
CA GLN A 116 3.06 -11.77 8.46
C GLN A 116 3.19 -10.67 7.40
N ILE A 117 3.87 -9.57 7.73
CA ILE A 117 4.19 -8.49 6.78
C ILE A 117 5.10 -9.03 5.67
N LYS A 118 6.12 -9.81 6.05
CA LYS A 118 7.07 -10.42 5.11
C LYS A 118 6.39 -11.44 4.19
N GLU A 119 5.46 -12.23 4.71
CA GLU A 119 4.71 -13.21 3.93
C GLU A 119 3.78 -12.53 2.91
N LEU A 120 3.07 -11.47 3.30
CA LEU A 120 2.24 -10.69 2.38
C LEU A 120 3.07 -10.04 1.26
N THR A 121 4.20 -9.44 1.63
CA THR A 121 5.15 -8.85 0.67
C THR A 121 5.62 -9.90 -0.35
N LYS A 122 6.01 -11.08 0.14
CA LYS A 122 6.48 -12.19 -0.71
C LYS A 122 5.40 -12.72 -1.64
N ARG A 123 4.13 -12.70 -1.23
CA ARG A 123 3.00 -13.11 -2.09
C ARG A 123 2.77 -12.11 -3.23
N ILE A 124 2.83 -10.81 -2.94
CA ILE A 124 2.73 -9.77 -3.97
C ILE A 124 3.89 -9.87 -4.96
N GLU A 125 5.12 -10.05 -4.47
CA GLU A 125 6.31 -10.25 -5.33
C GLU A 125 6.16 -11.49 -6.22
N LYS A 126 5.65 -12.60 -5.68
CA LYS A 126 5.39 -13.82 -6.45
C LYS A 126 4.30 -13.62 -7.51
N ALA A 127 3.21 -12.95 -7.18
CA ALA A 127 2.13 -12.68 -8.15
C ALA A 127 2.63 -11.81 -9.31
N ILE A 128 3.47 -10.80 -9.02
CA ILE A 128 4.12 -9.98 -10.05
C ILE A 128 5.10 -10.82 -10.87
N ALA A 129 5.88 -11.70 -10.22
CA ALA A 129 6.81 -12.60 -10.89
C ALA A 129 6.13 -13.60 -11.84
N ALA A 130 4.89 -13.99 -11.54
CA ALA A 130 4.10 -14.93 -12.34
C ALA A 130 3.42 -14.31 -13.57
N LEU A 131 3.44 -12.99 -13.72
CA LEU A 131 2.87 -12.31 -14.88
C LEU A 131 3.67 -12.65 -16.16
N PRO A 132 2.99 -12.74 -17.33
CA PRO A 132 3.68 -12.76 -18.62
C PRO A 132 4.65 -11.59 -18.75
N GLU A 133 5.83 -11.83 -19.30
CA GLU A 133 6.96 -10.88 -19.32
C GLU A 133 6.57 -9.47 -19.82
N SER A 134 5.78 -9.40 -20.90
CA SER A 134 5.34 -8.12 -21.46
C SER A 134 4.38 -7.35 -20.55
N TYR A 135 3.59 -8.04 -19.72
CA TYR A 135 2.64 -7.46 -18.78
C TYR A 135 3.36 -7.03 -17.51
N GLN A 136 4.22 -7.91 -17.00
CA GLN A 136 5.12 -7.63 -15.88
C GLN A 136 5.96 -6.39 -16.15
N THR A 137 6.59 -6.31 -17.32
CA THR A 137 7.48 -5.20 -17.68
C THR A 137 6.71 -3.89 -17.75
N ALA A 138 5.58 -3.85 -18.45
CA ALA A 138 4.75 -2.65 -18.53
C ALA A 138 4.25 -2.21 -17.14
N PHE A 139 3.80 -3.16 -16.33
CA PHE A 139 3.36 -2.91 -14.96
C PHE A 139 4.49 -2.37 -14.08
N ILE A 140 5.68 -2.96 -14.10
CA ILE A 140 6.80 -2.52 -13.26
C ILE A 140 7.29 -1.14 -13.67
N MET A 141 7.45 -0.88 -14.97
CA MET A 141 7.93 0.41 -15.47
C MET A 141 6.95 1.54 -15.10
N HIS A 142 5.65 1.30 -15.27
CA HIS A 142 4.65 2.29 -14.90
C HIS A 142 4.52 2.45 -13.37
N ARG A 143 4.44 1.34 -12.64
CA ARG A 143 4.10 1.35 -11.21
C ARG A 143 5.28 1.72 -10.31
N PHE A 144 6.46 1.17 -10.56
CA PHE A 144 7.63 1.34 -9.70
C PHE A 144 8.65 2.34 -10.24
N LYS A 145 8.69 2.56 -11.56
CA LYS A 145 9.61 3.54 -12.17
C LYS A 145 8.95 4.84 -12.58
N GLY A 146 7.64 4.99 -12.38
CA GLY A 146 6.89 6.21 -12.65
C GLY A 146 6.86 6.61 -14.14
N MET A 147 7.14 5.69 -15.05
CA MET A 147 7.18 6.01 -16.49
C MET A 147 5.75 6.19 -17.03
N SER A 148 5.57 7.18 -17.91
CA SER A 148 4.29 7.38 -18.58
C SER A 148 4.04 6.31 -19.64
N TYR A 149 2.78 6.10 -20.02
CA TYR A 149 2.44 5.12 -21.06
C TYR A 149 3.13 5.42 -22.39
N LYS A 150 3.36 6.71 -22.68
CA LYS A 150 4.08 7.16 -23.88
C LYS A 150 5.56 6.78 -23.82
N ASP A 151 6.21 6.99 -22.68
CA ASP A 151 7.64 6.68 -22.52
C ASP A 151 7.90 5.18 -22.61
N ILE A 152 7.04 4.38 -22.00
CA ILE A 152 7.11 2.91 -22.09
C ILE A 152 6.87 2.46 -23.54
N ALA A 153 5.89 3.06 -24.22
CA ALA A 153 5.57 2.74 -25.62
C ALA A 153 6.76 3.01 -26.56
N VAL A 154 7.43 4.15 -26.39
CA VAL A 154 8.67 4.49 -27.13
C VAL A 154 9.78 3.49 -26.82
N THR A 155 10.00 3.20 -25.53
CA THR A 155 11.07 2.29 -25.08
C THR A 155 10.96 0.89 -25.69
N TYR A 156 9.73 0.39 -25.84
CA TYR A 156 9.47 -0.97 -26.33
C TYR A 156 8.98 -1.01 -27.78
N ASN A 157 9.02 0.11 -28.49
CA ASN A 157 8.57 0.26 -29.88
C ASN A 157 7.17 -0.32 -30.13
N VAL A 158 6.22 0.02 -29.27
CA VAL A 158 4.80 -0.36 -29.37
C VAL A 158 3.90 0.87 -29.24
N SER A 159 2.59 0.73 -29.44
CA SER A 159 1.67 1.84 -29.24
C SER A 159 1.38 2.09 -27.75
N PRO A 160 1.05 3.34 -27.34
CA PRO A 160 0.55 3.61 -25.98
C PRO A 160 -0.68 2.78 -25.61
N LYS A 161 -1.54 2.47 -26.59
CA LYS A 161 -2.69 1.57 -26.40
C LYS A 161 -2.27 0.14 -26.05
N THR A 162 -1.15 -0.34 -26.62
CA THR A 162 -0.58 -1.64 -26.28
C THR A 162 -0.06 -1.65 -24.85
N ILE A 163 0.55 -0.56 -24.39
CA ILE A 163 1.01 -0.43 -23.00
C ILE A 163 -0.17 -0.41 -22.03
N ASP A 164 -1.19 0.40 -22.31
CA ASP A 164 -2.42 0.42 -21.52
C ASP A 164 -3.03 -0.99 -21.43
N TYR A 165 -3.22 -1.66 -22.56
CA TYR A 165 -3.72 -3.05 -22.59
C TYR A 165 -2.88 -4.00 -21.73
N ARG A 166 -1.55 -3.96 -21.83
CA ARG A 166 -0.64 -4.81 -21.04
C ARG A 166 -0.75 -4.52 -19.54
N ILE A 167 -0.89 -3.25 -19.16
CA ILE A 167 -1.12 -2.85 -17.76
C ILE A 167 -2.47 -3.36 -17.28
N GLN A 168 -3.54 -3.22 -18.08
CA GLN A 168 -4.86 -3.77 -17.72
C GLN A 168 -4.82 -5.28 -17.53
N GLN A 169 -4.12 -6.02 -18.39
CA GLN A 169 -3.97 -7.47 -18.24
C GLN A 169 -3.13 -7.83 -17.01
N ALA A 170 -2.04 -7.11 -16.74
CA ALA A 170 -1.26 -7.29 -15.52
C ALA A 170 -2.14 -7.09 -14.27
N LEU A 171 -2.92 -6.00 -14.25
CA LEU A 171 -3.84 -5.72 -13.16
C LEU A 171 -4.90 -6.82 -13.03
N LYS A 172 -5.47 -7.31 -14.13
CA LYS A 172 -6.43 -8.42 -14.12
C LYS A 172 -5.86 -9.67 -13.46
N LEU A 173 -4.65 -10.08 -13.85
CA LEU A 173 -4.02 -11.27 -13.31
C LEU A 173 -3.62 -11.10 -11.84
N LEU A 174 -3.07 -9.93 -11.48
CA LEU A 174 -2.75 -9.62 -10.09
C LEU A 174 -4.00 -9.59 -9.22
N ARG A 175 -5.13 -9.12 -9.73
CA ARG A 175 -6.43 -9.16 -9.03
C ARG A 175 -6.84 -10.58 -8.73
N GLU A 176 -6.78 -11.47 -9.71
CA GLU A 176 -7.21 -12.85 -9.54
C GLU A 176 -6.33 -13.60 -8.55
N ASP A 177 -5.02 -13.39 -8.62
CA ASP A 177 -4.02 -14.06 -7.78
C ASP A 177 -3.97 -13.50 -6.35
N LEU A 178 -4.32 -12.22 -6.19
CA LEU A 178 -4.34 -11.51 -4.92
C LEU A 178 -5.76 -11.18 -4.44
N LYS A 179 -6.81 -11.78 -4.99
CA LYS A 179 -8.23 -11.45 -4.68
C LYS A 179 -8.59 -11.58 -3.21
N ASP A 180 -7.94 -12.50 -2.50
CA ASP A 180 -8.14 -12.71 -1.06
C ASP A 180 -7.42 -11.64 -0.23
N TYR A 181 -6.70 -10.73 -0.89
CA TYR A 181 -5.80 -9.74 -0.31
C TYR A 181 -5.98 -8.32 -0.89
N LEU A 182 -6.40 -8.08 -2.14
CA LEU A 182 -6.41 -6.72 -2.72
C LEU A 182 -7.81 -6.16 -2.99
N PRO A 183 -8.11 -4.93 -2.52
CA PRO A 183 -9.36 -4.24 -2.82
C PRO A 183 -9.57 -3.71 -4.24
N LEU A 184 -10.85 -3.66 -4.63
CA LEU A 184 -11.34 -3.20 -5.92
C LEU A 184 -11.08 -1.71 -6.23
N THR A 185 -10.73 -0.87 -5.25
CA THR A 185 -10.32 0.53 -5.54
C THR A 185 -8.81 0.73 -5.61
N VAL A 186 -7.99 -0.12 -4.98
CA VAL A 186 -6.54 -0.21 -5.30
C VAL A 186 -6.36 -0.52 -6.79
N LEU A 187 -7.23 -1.36 -7.33
CA LEU A 187 -7.36 -1.69 -8.73
C LEU A 187 -7.67 -0.50 -9.65
N LEU A 188 -8.43 0.48 -9.16
CA LEU A 188 -8.86 1.68 -9.90
C LEU A 188 -7.81 2.79 -9.79
N ALA A 189 -7.14 2.91 -8.64
CA ALA A 189 -5.99 3.81 -8.47
C ALA A 189 -4.78 3.42 -9.35
N LEU A 190 -4.70 2.15 -9.79
CA LEU A 190 -3.74 1.68 -10.77
C LEU A 190 -4.16 1.95 -12.24
N HIS A 191 -5.37 2.46 -12.46
CA HIS A 191 -5.95 2.76 -13.77
C HIS A 191 -5.91 4.27 -14.10
N ILE A 192 -5.66 5.14 -13.12
CA ILE A 192 -5.76 6.62 -13.22
C ILE A 192 -4.36 7.28 -13.06
N GLY A 193 -3.27 6.53 -13.23
CA GLY A 193 -1.88 7.04 -13.14
C GLY A 193 -1.23 7.27 -14.48
#